data_AF-A0A355UHH6-F1
#
_entry.id   AF-A0A355UHH6-F1
#
_cell.length_a   1.000
_cell.length_b   1.000
_cell.length_c   1.000
_cell.angle_alpha   90.00
_cell.angle_beta   90.00
_cell.angle_gamma   90.00
#
_symmetry.space_group_name_H-M   'P 1'
#
loop_
_entity.id
_entity.type
_entity.pdbx_description
1 polymer ?
#
loop_
_entity_poly.entity_id
_entity_poly.type
_entity_poly.pdbx_seq_one_letter_code
_entity_poly.pdbx_strand_id
1 'polypeptide(L)'
;PIMLSSSIQAALDNPYGKSKRAGEELIREFYGQRTKEESQKTLDLSPSTLVSNAYIYRFPNLFGKWCRPNYNSAVATFCNNIANDLPIQVNDRNTELSLVYIDDVVDS
;
A
#
# COMPACT_ATOMS: atom_id res chain seq x y z
N PRO A 1 -2.31 14.53 -8.67
CA PRO A 1 -2.29 13.06 -8.82
C PRO A 1 -2.56 12.43 -7.45
N ILE A 2 -3.34 11.35 -7.38
CA ILE A 2 -3.59 10.62 -6.12
C ILE A 2 -2.84 9.29 -6.14
N MET A 3 -2.28 8.89 -5.00
CA MET A 3 -1.70 7.58 -4.81
C MET A 3 -2.45 6.82 -3.71
N LEU A 4 -2.79 5.56 -3.97
CA LEU A 4 -3.35 4.64 -2.98
C LEU A 4 -2.29 3.63 -2.55
N SER A 5 -1.98 3.62 -1.25
CA SER A 5 -1.16 2.60 -0.61
C SER A 5 -1.97 1.33 -0.30
N SER A 6 -1.98 0.42 -1.26
CA SER A 6 -2.55 -0.92 -1.14
C SER A 6 -1.50 -1.93 -0.66
N SER A 7 -1.87 -3.22 -0.64
CA SER A 7 -1.01 -4.32 -0.21
C SER A 7 -1.02 -5.45 -1.23
N ILE A 8 0.08 -6.21 -1.33
CA ILE A 8 0.11 -7.46 -2.09
C ILE A 8 -0.98 -8.44 -1.64
N GLN A 9 -1.44 -8.34 -0.39
CA GLN A 9 -2.55 -9.15 0.13
C GLN A 9 -3.87 -8.85 -0.57
N ALA A 10 -4.00 -7.72 -1.28
CA ALA A 10 -5.17 -7.45 -2.11
C ALA A 10 -5.40 -8.52 -3.19
N ALA A 11 -4.39 -9.36 -3.52
CA ALA A 11 -4.55 -10.51 -4.39
C ALA A 11 -5.10 -11.77 -3.67
N LEU A 12 -5.06 -11.82 -2.34
CA LEU A 12 -5.43 -12.97 -1.53
C LEU A 12 -6.91 -12.94 -1.12
N ASP A 13 -7.48 -14.12 -0.87
CA ASP A 13 -8.85 -14.29 -0.38
C ASP A 13 -8.92 -14.26 1.15
N ASN A 14 -8.59 -13.12 1.75
CA ASN A 14 -8.71 -12.90 3.19
C ASN A 14 -9.39 -11.53 3.48
N PRO A 15 -9.92 -11.29 4.70
CA PRO A 15 -10.66 -10.06 4.99
C PRO A 15 -9.86 -8.76 4.75
N TYR A 16 -8.56 -8.76 5.07
CA TYR A 16 -7.68 -7.61 4.84
C TYR A 16 -7.45 -7.37 3.34
N GLY A 17 -7.20 -8.44 2.58
CA GLY A 17 -7.05 -8.42 1.12
C GLY A 17 -8.30 -7.92 0.42
N LYS A 18 -9.49 -8.39 0.82
CA LYS A 18 -10.78 -7.91 0.31
C LYS A 18 -10.98 -6.42 0.56
N SER A 19 -10.68 -5.95 1.78
CA SER A 19 -10.78 -4.53 2.12
C SER A 19 -9.88 -3.67 1.24
N LYS A 20 -8.61 -4.08 1.03
CA LYS A 20 -7.68 -3.38 0.14
C LYS A 20 -8.16 -3.39 -1.31
N ARG A 21 -8.62 -4.53 -1.83
CA ARG A 21 -9.13 -4.66 -3.19
C ARG A 21 -10.35 -3.77 -3.44
N ALA A 22 -11.30 -3.73 -2.51
CA ALA A 22 -12.47 -2.86 -2.61
C ALA A 22 -12.08 -1.36 -2.69
N GLY A 23 -11.07 -0.94 -1.93
CA GLY A 23 -10.52 0.42 -2.03
C GLY A 23 -9.88 0.71 -3.39
N GLU A 24 -9.18 -0.27 -3.98
CA GLU A 24 -8.63 -0.15 -5.34
C GLU A 24 -9.73 -0.02 -6.40
N GLU A 25 -10.78 -0.82 -6.30
CA GLU A 25 -11.93 -0.79 -7.21
C GLU A 25 -12.62 0.57 -7.17
N LEU A 26 -12.87 1.12 -5.97
CA LEU A 26 -13.47 2.46 -5.81
C LEU A 26 -12.64 3.56 -6.48
N ILE A 27 -11.31 3.53 -6.31
CA ILE A 27 -10.41 4.49 -6.97
C ILE A 27 -10.44 4.31 -8.50
N ARG A 28 -10.44 3.06 -9.00
CA ARG A 28 -10.52 2.78 -10.44
C ARG A 28 -11.84 3.23 -11.04
N GLU A 29 -12.96 3.04 -10.34
CA GLU A 29 -14.27 3.48 -10.79
C GLU A 29 -14.34 5.00 -10.89
N PHE A 30 -13.96 5.71 -9.81
CA PHE A 30 -14.02 7.17 -9.77
C PHE A 30 -13.15 7.84 -10.84
N TYR A 31 -11.91 7.37 -11.02
CA TYR A 31 -10.97 7.97 -11.98
C TYR A 31 -11.11 7.42 -13.41
N GLY A 32 -11.55 6.17 -13.57
CA GLY A 32 -11.82 5.55 -14.86
C GLY A 32 -13.09 6.07 -15.53
N GLN A 33 -14.05 6.59 -14.76
CA GLN A 33 -15.23 7.28 -15.29
C GLN A 33 -14.88 8.69 -15.83
N ARG A 34 -14.07 9.46 -15.09
CA ARG A 34 -13.66 10.82 -15.51
C ARG A 34 -12.85 10.84 -16.80
N THR A 35 -11.93 9.90 -16.96
CA THR A 35 -11.15 9.78 -18.21
C THR A 35 -12.04 9.51 -19.43
N LYS A 36 -13.16 8.78 -19.28
CA LYS A 36 -14.12 8.53 -20.37
C LYS A 36 -15.01 9.74 -20.64
N GLU A 37 -15.51 10.43 -19.61
CA GLU A 37 -16.34 11.63 -19.77
C GLU A 37 -15.57 12.83 -20.34
N GLU A 38 -14.31 13.03 -19.93
CA GLU A 38 -13.46 14.13 -20.42
C GLU A 38 -12.93 13.87 -21.84
N SER A 39 -12.66 12.60 -22.20
CA SER A 39 -12.33 12.22 -23.59
C SER A 39 -13.47 12.48 -24.57
N GLN A 40 -14.72 12.49 -24.10
CA GLN A 40 -15.90 12.79 -24.92
C GLN A 40 -16.19 14.30 -25.00
N LYS A 41 -15.57 15.13 -24.15
CA LYS A 41 -15.88 16.57 -23.98
C LYS A 41 -14.67 17.47 -24.25
N THR A 42 -13.93 17.18 -25.32
CA THR A 42 -12.88 18.09 -25.84
C THR A 42 -13.40 18.85 -27.06
N LEU A 43 -14.23 19.86 -26.82
CA LEU A 43 -14.34 21.06 -27.65
C LEU A 43 -14.71 22.20 -26.69
N ASP A 44 -13.79 23.15 -26.52
CA ASP A 44 -14.00 24.48 -25.91
C ASP A 44 -14.26 24.63 -24.39
N LEU A 45 -13.41 24.11 -23.49
CA LEU A 45 -13.36 24.68 -22.11
C LEU A 45 -11.95 24.78 -21.50
N SER A 46 -11.73 25.97 -20.93
CA SER A 46 -10.66 26.52 -20.07
C SER A 46 -9.76 25.53 -19.27
N PRO A 47 -8.46 25.82 -19.05
CA PRO A 47 -7.46 24.86 -18.56
C PRO A 47 -7.50 24.56 -17.05
N SER A 48 -8.68 24.54 -16.41
CA SER A 48 -8.82 24.27 -14.96
C SER A 48 -9.37 22.89 -14.59
N THR A 49 -9.71 22.04 -15.56
CA THR A 49 -10.14 20.66 -15.27
C THR A 49 -8.91 19.76 -15.12
N LEU A 50 -8.38 19.67 -13.90
CA LEU A 50 -7.28 18.78 -13.53
C LEU A 50 -7.74 17.31 -13.61
N VAL A 51 -7.49 16.67 -14.75
CA VAL A 51 -7.52 15.20 -14.88
C VAL A 51 -6.45 14.64 -13.94
N SER A 52 -6.85 14.26 -12.72
CA SER A 52 -5.92 13.74 -11.73
C SER A 52 -5.71 12.25 -11.98
N ASN A 53 -4.53 11.86 -12.48
CA ASN A 53 -4.14 10.46 -12.57
C ASN A 53 -4.09 9.83 -11.16
N ALA A 54 -4.57 8.59 -11.06
CA ALA A 54 -4.49 7.79 -9.85
C ALA A 54 -3.49 6.63 -10.02
N TYR A 55 -2.62 6.44 -9.04
CA TYR A 55 -1.66 5.34 -8.98
C TYR A 55 -1.99 4.42 -7.81
N ILE A 56 -2.00 3.11 -8.06
CA ILE A 56 -2.29 2.09 -7.05
C ILE A 56 -1.05 1.24 -6.88
N TYR A 57 -0.42 1.32 -5.69
CA TYR A 57 0.75 0.51 -5.35
C TYR A 57 0.37 -0.56 -4.35
N ARG A 58 0.68 -1.82 -4.66
CA ARG A 58 0.49 -2.95 -3.76
C ARG A 58 1.80 -3.28 -3.07
N PHE A 59 2.00 -2.76 -1.87
CA PHE A 59 3.25 -2.97 -1.14
C PHE A 59 3.31 -4.34 -0.47
N PRO A 60 4.49 -4.98 -0.42
CA PRO A 60 4.75 -6.12 0.47
C PRO A 60 4.85 -5.64 1.93
N ASN A 61 5.37 -6.46 2.84
CA ASN A 61 5.59 -6.01 4.21
C ASN A 61 6.64 -4.90 4.23
N LEU A 62 6.35 -3.76 4.89
CA LEU A 62 7.32 -2.68 5.03
C LEU A 62 8.14 -2.88 6.31
N PHE A 63 9.42 -2.53 6.25
CA PHE A 63 10.28 -2.46 7.43
C PHE A 63 11.17 -1.21 7.40
N GLY A 64 11.58 -0.75 8.58
CA GLY A 64 12.45 0.40 8.72
C GLY A 64 12.25 1.14 10.03
N LYS A 65 12.92 2.30 10.13
CA LYS A 65 12.85 3.19 11.29
C LYS A 65 11.41 3.64 11.57
N TRP A 66 11.11 3.90 12.86
CA TRP A 66 9.83 4.40 13.37
C TRP A 66 8.62 3.45 13.25
N CYS A 67 8.83 2.22 12.77
CA CYS A 67 7.80 1.19 12.83
C CYS A 67 7.49 0.82 14.30
N ARG A 68 6.21 0.69 14.65
CA ARG A 68 5.78 0.38 16.02
C ARG A 68 6.03 -1.11 16.33
N PRO A 69 6.82 -1.45 17.37
CA PRO A 69 7.00 -2.84 17.78
C PRO A 69 5.72 -3.41 18.42
N ASN A 70 5.57 -4.74 18.41
CA ASN A 70 4.40 -5.45 18.93
C ASN A 70 3.07 -5.02 18.29
N TYR A 71 3.14 -4.47 17.08
CA TYR A 71 1.99 -4.09 16.26
C TYR A 71 2.33 -4.43 14.81
N ASN A 72 1.70 -5.49 14.28
CA ASN A 72 1.71 -5.97 12.89
C ASN A 72 3.04 -6.04 12.10
N SER A 73 4.21 -5.79 12.70
CA SER A 73 5.53 -5.88 12.09
C SER A 73 6.44 -6.82 12.87
N ALA A 74 6.81 -7.95 12.26
CA ALA A 74 7.74 -8.90 12.84
C ALA A 74 9.14 -8.30 13.01
N VAL A 75 9.62 -7.55 12.01
CA VAL A 75 10.97 -6.93 12.04
C VAL A 75 11.07 -5.93 13.19
N ALA A 76 10.11 -5.00 13.32
CA ALA A 76 10.14 -4.01 14.40
C ALA A 76 10.05 -4.67 15.78
N THR A 77 9.20 -5.70 15.90
CA THR A 77 9.04 -6.47 17.15
C THR A 77 10.33 -7.19 17.53
N PHE A 78 10.99 -7.86 16.58
CA PHE A 78 12.23 -8.59 16.85
C PHE A 78 13.37 -7.63 17.19
N CYS A 79 13.56 -6.54 16.43
CA CYS A 79 14.58 -5.55 16.73
C CYS A 79 14.40 -4.96 18.13
N ASN A 80 13.17 -4.56 18.50
CA ASN A 80 12.86 -4.05 19.82
C ASN A 80 13.13 -5.07 20.92
N ASN A 81 12.65 -6.30 20.75
CA ASN A 81 12.76 -7.31 21.80
C ASN A 81 14.21 -7.74 22.02
N ILE A 82 14.96 -7.98 20.94
CA ILE A 82 16.40 -8.32 21.03
C ILE A 82 17.19 -7.20 21.69
N ALA A 83 16.93 -5.94 21.35
CA ALA A 83 17.64 -4.80 21.93
C ALA A 83 17.34 -4.55 23.42
N ASN A 84 16.26 -5.14 23.96
CA ASN A 84 15.84 -4.99 25.35
C ASN A 84 15.83 -6.31 26.12
N ASP A 85 16.54 -7.34 25.63
CA ASP A 85 16.61 -8.66 26.25
C ASP A 85 15.24 -9.32 26.50
N LEU A 86 14.24 -9.00 25.66
CA LEU A 86 12.91 -9.59 25.69
C LEU A 86 12.85 -10.83 24.78
N PRO A 87 12.02 -11.84 25.11
CA PRO A 87 11.89 -13.03 24.28
C PRO A 87 11.28 -12.70 22.91
N ILE A 88 11.69 -13.46 21.89
CA ILE A 88 11.07 -13.49 20.57
C ILE A 88 10.41 -14.85 20.34
N GLN A 89 9.31 -14.86 19.59
CA GLN A 89 8.64 -16.07 19.17
C GLN A 89 8.74 -16.22 17.65
N VAL A 90 9.29 -17.35 17.19
CA VAL A 90 9.33 -17.71 15.78
C VAL A 90 8.49 -18.97 15.61
N ASN A 91 7.33 -18.82 14.98
CA ASN A 91 6.38 -19.94 14.81
C ASN A 91 6.86 -20.93 13.75
N ASP A 92 7.39 -20.43 12.63
CA ASP A 92 7.97 -21.23 11.56
C ASP A 92 9.18 -20.49 10.97
N ARG A 93 10.32 -21.19 10.92
CA ARG A 93 11.58 -20.64 10.42
C ARG A 93 11.70 -20.72 8.89
N ASN A 94 10.84 -21.50 8.25
CA ASN A 94 10.82 -21.65 6.79
C ASN A 94 9.90 -20.63 6.12
N THR A 95 9.18 -19.81 6.89
CA THR A 95 8.30 -18.77 6.35
C THR A 95 9.14 -17.70 5.65
N GLU A 96 8.95 -17.55 4.35
CA GLU A 96 9.55 -16.48 3.55
C GLU A 96 8.71 -15.20 3.64
N LEU A 97 9.38 -14.07 3.86
CA LEU A 97 8.74 -12.75 3.94
C LEU A 97 9.26 -11.86 2.82
N SER A 98 8.37 -11.44 1.93
CA SER A 98 8.66 -10.34 1.00
C SER A 98 8.64 -9.02 1.78
N LEU A 99 9.75 -8.29 1.73
CA LEU A 99 9.96 -7.05 2.46
C LEU A 99 10.39 -5.93 1.52
N VAL A 100 9.97 -4.69 1.83
CA VAL A 100 10.47 -3.47 1.20
C VAL A 100 10.94 -2.50 2.27
N TYR A 101 12.09 -1.87 2.04
CA TYR A 101 12.65 -0.90 2.97
C TYR A 101 11.94 0.45 2.85
N ILE A 102 11.76 1.15 3.98
CA ILE A 102 11.00 2.40 4.00
C ILE A 102 11.62 3.51 3.15
N ASP A 103 12.95 3.63 3.11
CA ASP A 103 13.58 4.71 2.34
C ASP A 103 13.40 4.47 0.83
N ASP A 104 13.44 3.20 0.37
CA ASP A 104 13.12 2.87 -1.03
C ASP A 104 11.70 3.32 -1.41
N VAL A 105 10.73 3.16 -0.50
CA VAL A 105 9.33 3.57 -0.73
C VAL A 105 9.17 5.09 -0.76
N VAL A 106 9.96 5.82 0.03
CA VAL A 106 9.89 7.29 0.10
C VAL A 106 10.54 7.94 -1.11
N ASP A 107 11.61 7.35 -1.64
CA ASP A 107 12.34 7.87 -2.80
C ASP A 107 11.73 7.42 -4.15
N SER A 108 10.64 6.65 -4.13
CA SER A 108 9.92 6.09 -5.29
C SER A 108 9.02 7.08 -6.04
#